data_AF-A0ABD0WVN1-F1
#
_entry.id   AF-A0ABD0WVN1-F1
#
_cell.length_a   1.000
_cell.length_b   1.000
_cell.length_c   1.000
_cell.angle_alpha   90.00
_cell.angle_beta   90.00
_cell.angle_gamma   90.00
#
_symmetry.space_group_name_H-M   'P 1'
#
loop_
_entity.id
_entity.type
_entity.pdbx_description
1 polymer ?
#
loop_
_entity_poly.entity_id
_entity_poly.type
_entity_poly.pdbx_seq_one_letter_code
_entity_poly.pdbx_strand_id
1 'polypeptide(L)'
;MAFNLEDYFRTVFEEHLTQLPVPDRDLLTGATRMILKQKEVREVDKQLQTHVEESELKKESLRRRKEELLQKEEKLKESLFKFDKFLKENDSKRRRGEKKAEREREAVRQKEEERERLEAECATLEACRLRLQRRVEKNAFYWTFLEQVLHLAKYEEVRELLGRFVTLLSTRDQLQQNDMMMEQADRHRGALQTYIDQQCCGLLQKTNLLSQLQTELDQKHADTLRWENTWNHIQTTAAKETLLLGQIKVVTLNLYHMVGGTTGQEEGVSIDDTVAQLEKIQLFIQDQSAIVNNLKESPSKPTTKASLK
;
A
#
# COMPACT_ATOMS: atom_id res chain seq x y z
N MET A 1 44.29 77.12 -78.78
CA MET A 1 44.83 78.14 -79.71
C MET A 1 45.97 77.49 -80.46
N ALA A 2 45.88 77.40 -81.78
CA ALA A 2 46.99 76.88 -82.58
C ALA A 2 48.02 77.99 -82.77
N PHE A 3 49.25 77.77 -82.31
CA PHE A 3 50.38 78.60 -82.74
C PHE A 3 50.76 78.15 -84.16
N ASN A 4 50.49 78.97 -85.16
CA ASN A 4 51.08 78.79 -86.48
C ASN A 4 52.57 79.10 -86.38
N LEU A 5 53.40 78.05 -86.25
CA LEU A 5 54.86 78.19 -86.35
C LEU A 5 55.26 78.82 -87.70
N GLU A 6 54.46 78.58 -88.75
CA GLU A 6 54.69 79.12 -90.10
C GLU A 6 54.57 80.65 -90.16
N ASP A 7 53.60 81.26 -89.46
CA ASP A 7 53.51 82.71 -89.35
C ASP A 7 54.66 83.28 -88.49
N TYR A 8 55.01 82.62 -87.38
CA TYR A 8 56.13 83.03 -86.52
C TYR A 8 57.48 83.01 -87.27
N PHE A 9 57.76 81.93 -88.01
CA PHE A 9 58.97 81.85 -88.84
C PHE A 9 58.93 82.86 -89.99
N ARG A 10 57.78 83.12 -90.61
CA ARG A 10 57.63 84.17 -91.63
C ARG A 10 57.99 85.54 -91.06
N THR A 11 57.41 85.95 -89.93
CA THR A 11 57.71 87.26 -89.32
C THR A 11 59.19 87.41 -88.94
N VAL A 12 59.81 86.36 -88.38
CA VAL A 12 61.23 86.42 -87.97
C VAL A 12 62.16 86.52 -89.19
N PHE A 13 61.86 85.82 -90.29
CA PHE A 13 62.62 85.95 -91.54
C PHE A 13 62.39 87.30 -92.24
N GLU A 14 61.17 87.85 -92.23
CA GLU A 14 60.86 89.16 -92.81
C GLU A 14 61.56 90.32 -92.06
N GLU A 15 61.61 90.27 -90.72
CA GLU A 15 62.39 91.24 -89.92
C GLU A 15 63.90 91.14 -90.16
N HIS A 16 64.45 89.93 -90.34
CA HIS A 16 65.89 89.74 -90.54
C HIS A 16 66.36 90.06 -91.97
N LEU A 17 65.49 89.98 -92.97
CA LEU A 17 65.80 90.37 -94.36
C LEU A 17 65.76 91.89 -94.61
N THR A 18 65.14 92.67 -93.72
CA THR A 18 64.91 94.12 -93.94
C THR A 18 66.03 95.04 -93.41
N GLN A 19 67.06 94.51 -92.73
CA GLN A 19 68.15 95.31 -92.13
C GLN A 19 69.43 95.40 -92.98
N LEU A 20 69.34 95.38 -94.32
CA LEU A 20 70.46 95.65 -95.21
C LEU A 20 70.43 97.09 -95.75
N PRO A 21 71.33 98.00 -95.32
CA PRO A 21 71.47 99.31 -95.95
C PRO A 21 71.93 99.15 -97.40
N VAL A 22 71.27 99.88 -98.31
CA VAL A 22 71.64 99.92 -99.74
C VAL A 22 72.11 101.33 -100.10
N PRO A 23 73.43 101.59 -100.14
CA PRO A 23 73.99 102.80 -100.75
C PRO A 23 74.02 102.68 -102.28
N ASP A 24 74.02 103.83 -102.97
CA ASP A 24 73.99 103.90 -104.44
C ASP A 24 75.15 103.16 -105.12
N ARG A 25 74.85 102.60 -106.30
CA ARG A 25 75.67 101.54 -106.93
C ARG A 25 76.62 101.97 -108.05
N ASP A 26 76.62 103.25 -108.40
CA ASP A 26 77.41 103.75 -109.52
C ASP A 26 78.83 104.15 -109.08
N LEU A 27 79.81 103.92 -109.98
CA LEU A 27 81.25 104.22 -109.83
C LEU A 27 82.09 103.31 -108.88
N LEU A 28 81.70 102.05 -108.64
CA LEU A 28 82.54 101.08 -107.90
C LEU A 28 83.00 99.84 -108.72
N THR A 29 84.32 99.76 -108.92
CA THR A 29 85.08 98.74 -109.65
C THR A 29 84.91 97.32 -109.08
N GLY A 30 85.00 96.30 -109.94
CA GLY A 30 84.72 94.89 -109.60
C GLY A 30 85.53 94.32 -108.42
N ALA A 31 86.80 94.73 -108.24
CA ALA A 31 87.63 94.27 -107.13
C ALA A 31 87.05 94.66 -105.75
N THR A 32 86.59 95.91 -105.59
CA THR A 32 85.96 96.38 -104.34
C THR A 32 84.66 95.64 -104.05
N ARG A 33 83.89 95.33 -105.11
CA ARG A 33 82.65 94.56 -105.03
C ARG A 33 82.89 93.12 -104.54
N MET A 34 83.97 92.49 -105.01
CA MET A 34 84.41 91.18 -104.52
C MET A 34 84.84 91.24 -103.05
N ILE A 35 85.62 92.25 -102.65
CA ILE A 35 86.08 92.40 -101.25
C ILE A 35 84.90 92.63 -100.30
N LEU A 36 83.90 93.43 -100.69
CA LEU A 36 82.69 93.64 -99.88
C LEU A 36 81.88 92.35 -99.75
N LYS A 37 81.64 91.61 -100.85
CA LYS A 37 80.97 90.30 -100.77
C LYS A 37 81.77 89.24 -99.99
N GLN A 38 83.10 89.29 -100.01
CA GLN A 38 83.95 88.43 -99.17
C GLN A 38 83.88 88.80 -97.68
N LYS A 39 83.66 90.08 -97.33
CA LYS A 39 83.36 90.46 -95.93
C LYS A 39 81.99 89.97 -95.52
N GLU A 40 80.97 90.25 -96.34
CA GLU A 40 79.58 89.85 -96.11
C GLU A 40 79.44 88.32 -95.93
N VAL A 41 80.08 87.52 -96.79
CA VAL A 41 80.13 86.06 -96.65
C VAL A 41 80.81 85.63 -95.34
N ARG A 42 81.94 86.24 -94.95
CA ARG A 42 82.60 85.93 -93.66
C ARG A 42 81.77 86.33 -92.44
N GLU A 43 80.96 87.36 -92.56
CA GLU A 43 80.10 87.88 -91.49
C GLU A 43 78.86 86.98 -91.32
N VAL A 44 78.28 86.52 -92.43
CA VAL A 44 77.23 85.49 -92.46
C VAL A 44 77.76 84.12 -92.01
N ASP A 45 78.95 83.69 -92.45
CA ASP A 45 79.59 82.45 -92.00
C ASP A 45 79.81 82.47 -90.48
N LYS A 46 80.22 83.62 -89.93
CA LYS A 46 80.41 83.80 -88.48
C LYS A 46 79.09 83.77 -87.72
N GLN A 47 78.02 84.40 -88.23
CA GLN A 47 76.68 84.31 -87.67
C GLN A 47 76.13 82.86 -87.72
N LEU A 48 76.35 82.17 -88.83
CA LEU A 48 75.98 80.77 -89.01
C LEU A 48 76.74 79.85 -88.04
N GLN A 49 78.05 80.07 -87.85
CA GLN A 49 78.83 79.38 -86.82
C GLN A 49 78.24 79.60 -85.42
N THR A 50 77.95 80.84 -85.02
CA THR A 50 77.34 81.11 -83.71
C THR A 50 75.95 80.46 -83.56
N HIS A 51 75.11 80.44 -84.60
CA HIS A 51 73.83 79.75 -84.53
C HIS A 51 73.93 78.22 -84.56
N VAL A 52 74.96 77.65 -85.20
CA VAL A 52 75.27 76.21 -85.11
C VAL A 52 75.74 75.86 -83.69
N GLU A 53 76.67 76.63 -83.12
CA GLU A 53 77.14 76.46 -81.74
C GLU A 53 75.99 76.59 -80.73
N GLU A 54 75.16 77.62 -80.84
CA GLU A 54 73.92 77.73 -80.04
C GLU A 54 72.99 76.54 -80.23
N SER A 55 72.82 76.05 -81.46
CA SER A 55 71.93 74.94 -81.76
C SER A 55 72.43 73.62 -81.18
N GLU A 56 73.75 73.38 -81.19
CA GLU A 56 74.35 72.24 -80.51
C GLU A 56 74.24 72.37 -78.98
N LEU A 57 74.48 73.54 -78.40
CA LEU A 57 74.25 73.80 -76.97
C LEU A 57 72.77 73.58 -76.56
N LYS A 58 71.83 74.01 -77.41
CA LYS A 58 70.38 73.76 -77.23
C LYS A 58 70.05 72.27 -77.35
N LYS A 59 70.59 71.54 -78.35
CA LYS A 59 70.45 70.09 -78.49
C LYS A 59 71.03 69.34 -77.28
N GLU A 60 72.22 69.72 -76.80
CA GLU A 60 72.89 69.01 -75.71
C GLU A 60 72.18 69.24 -74.37
N SER A 61 71.71 70.47 -74.10
CA SER A 61 70.88 70.75 -72.91
C SER A 61 69.54 70.01 -72.94
N LEU A 62 68.88 69.90 -74.11
CA LEU A 62 67.69 69.06 -74.29
C LEU A 62 68.01 67.56 -74.10
N ARG A 63 69.16 67.07 -74.58
CA ARG A 63 69.60 65.69 -74.36
C ARG A 63 69.81 65.40 -72.87
N ARG A 64 70.57 66.24 -72.16
CA ARG A 64 70.78 66.16 -70.71
C ARG A 64 69.43 66.19 -69.96
N ARG A 65 68.49 67.05 -70.37
CA ARG A 65 67.15 67.14 -69.76
C ARG A 65 66.26 65.92 -70.03
N LYS A 66 66.38 65.30 -71.20
CA LYS A 66 65.71 64.02 -71.52
C LYS A 66 66.28 62.88 -70.66
N GLU A 67 67.60 62.83 -70.49
CA GLU A 67 68.30 61.87 -69.63
C GLU A 67 67.92 62.04 -68.15
N GLU A 68 67.83 63.28 -67.64
CA GLU A 68 67.27 63.57 -66.32
C GLU A 68 65.83 63.04 -66.16
N LEU A 69 64.97 63.25 -67.17
CA LEU A 69 63.56 62.86 -67.11
C LEU A 69 63.40 61.33 -67.08
N LEU A 70 64.15 60.61 -67.92
CA LEU A 70 64.18 59.15 -67.92
C LEU A 70 64.64 58.61 -66.55
N GLN A 71 65.72 59.14 -65.98
CA GLN A 71 66.17 58.74 -64.64
C GLN A 71 65.13 59.06 -63.54
N LYS A 72 64.35 60.13 -63.67
CA LYS A 72 63.26 60.48 -62.74
C LYS A 72 62.09 59.52 -62.89
N GLU A 73 61.76 59.12 -64.12
CA GLU A 73 60.72 58.14 -64.44
C GLU A 73 61.08 56.74 -63.91
N GLU A 74 62.33 56.30 -64.08
CA GLU A 74 62.85 55.03 -63.54
C GLU A 74 62.80 55.02 -62.00
N LYS A 75 63.28 56.09 -61.35
CA LYS A 75 63.19 56.24 -59.88
C LYS A 75 61.74 56.24 -59.37
N LEU A 76 60.79 56.75 -60.16
CA LEU A 76 59.37 56.73 -59.83
C LEU A 76 58.74 55.34 -60.06
N LYS A 77 59.10 54.63 -61.12
CA LYS A 77 58.71 53.22 -61.32
C LYS A 77 59.23 52.34 -60.18
N GLU A 78 60.50 52.49 -59.81
CA GLU A 78 61.09 51.82 -58.66
C GLU A 78 60.36 52.11 -57.35
N SER A 79 60.02 53.37 -57.08
CA SER A 79 59.31 53.71 -55.84
C SER A 79 57.87 53.16 -55.84
N LEU A 80 57.17 53.19 -56.97
CA LEU A 80 55.85 52.56 -57.13
C LEU A 80 55.91 51.04 -56.89
N PHE A 81 56.90 50.32 -57.44
CA PHE A 81 57.09 48.89 -57.15
C PHE A 81 57.40 48.62 -55.67
N LYS A 82 58.18 49.49 -55.02
CA LYS A 82 58.48 49.39 -53.58
C LYS A 82 57.23 49.66 -52.73
N PHE A 83 56.37 50.62 -53.11
CA PHE A 83 55.10 50.90 -52.44
C PHE A 83 54.06 49.80 -52.65
N ASP A 84 53.87 49.29 -53.87
CA ASP A 84 52.97 48.17 -54.16
C ASP A 84 53.36 46.91 -53.37
N LYS A 85 54.66 46.57 -53.32
CA LYS A 85 55.18 45.50 -52.48
C LYS A 85 54.91 45.76 -51.00
N PHE A 86 55.15 46.98 -50.50
CA PHE A 86 54.89 47.34 -49.11
C PHE A 86 53.41 47.22 -48.74
N LEU A 87 52.49 47.66 -49.62
CA LEU A 87 51.04 47.53 -49.43
C LEU A 87 50.62 46.05 -49.38
N LYS A 88 51.08 45.23 -50.33
CA LYS A 88 50.82 43.77 -50.36
C LYS A 88 51.37 43.07 -49.12
N GLU A 89 52.54 43.47 -48.63
CA GLU A 89 53.08 42.97 -47.36
C GLU A 89 52.29 43.46 -46.14
N ASN A 90 51.81 44.71 -46.12
CA ASN A 90 51.02 45.26 -45.02
C ASN A 90 49.66 44.57 -44.93
N ASP A 91 48.96 44.39 -46.05
CA ASP A 91 47.70 43.67 -46.13
C ASP A 91 47.87 42.18 -45.78
N SER A 92 48.97 41.54 -46.20
CA SER A 92 49.32 40.17 -45.78
C SER A 92 49.55 40.09 -44.26
N LYS A 93 50.23 41.07 -43.65
CA LYS A 93 50.41 41.18 -42.19
C LYS A 93 49.07 41.42 -41.48
N ARG A 94 48.20 42.30 -42.01
CA ARG A 94 46.87 42.58 -41.45
C ARG A 94 45.97 41.35 -41.48
N ARG A 95 45.82 40.69 -42.64
CA ARG A 95 45.03 39.45 -42.78
C ARG A 95 45.52 38.30 -41.91
N ARG A 96 46.84 38.20 -41.67
CA ARG A 96 47.41 37.24 -40.72
C ARG A 96 47.06 37.58 -39.27
N GLY A 97 47.08 38.87 -38.90
CA GLY A 97 46.65 39.36 -37.59
C GLY A 97 45.16 39.12 -37.34
N GLU A 98 44.31 39.54 -38.29
CA GLU A 98 42.86 39.33 -38.29
C GLU A 98 42.53 37.83 -38.12
N LYS A 99 43.09 36.96 -38.97
CA LYS A 99 42.86 35.51 -38.89
C LYS A 99 43.45 34.85 -37.64
N LYS A 100 44.47 35.44 -37.00
CA LYS A 100 44.91 34.98 -35.67
C LYS A 100 43.90 35.38 -34.60
N ALA A 101 43.50 36.65 -34.57
CA ALA A 101 42.55 37.17 -33.58
C ALA A 101 41.16 36.51 -33.68
N GLU A 102 40.73 36.15 -34.90
CA GLU A 102 39.51 35.38 -35.14
C GLU A 102 39.59 33.98 -34.49
N ARG A 103 40.64 33.21 -34.79
CA ARG A 103 40.91 31.90 -34.16
C ARG A 103 41.06 31.98 -32.65
N GLU A 104 41.65 33.06 -32.15
CA GLU A 104 41.85 33.30 -30.72
C GLU A 104 40.50 33.56 -30.02
N ARG A 105 39.58 34.31 -30.66
CA ARG A 105 38.18 34.48 -30.21
C ARG A 105 37.37 33.18 -30.28
N GLU A 106 37.54 32.38 -31.33
CA GLU A 106 36.88 31.06 -31.46
C GLU A 106 37.33 30.11 -30.34
N ALA A 107 38.64 30.04 -30.07
CA ALA A 107 39.20 29.22 -29.00
C ALA A 107 38.76 29.70 -27.61
N VAL A 108 38.70 31.02 -27.38
CA VAL A 108 38.15 31.59 -26.13
C VAL A 108 36.68 31.17 -25.95
N ARG A 109 35.82 31.37 -26.97
CA ARG A 109 34.41 30.97 -26.88
C ARG A 109 34.23 29.48 -26.57
N GLN A 110 34.99 28.61 -27.24
CA GLN A 110 34.95 27.17 -26.96
C GLN A 110 35.34 26.85 -25.52
N LYS A 111 36.32 27.57 -24.94
CA LYS A 111 36.72 27.39 -23.54
C LYS A 111 35.75 28.03 -22.55
N GLU A 112 35.05 29.10 -22.92
CA GLU A 112 33.95 29.66 -22.13
C GLU A 112 32.76 28.68 -22.09
N GLU A 113 32.35 28.13 -23.23
CA GLU A 113 31.29 27.10 -23.30
C GLU A 113 31.66 25.82 -22.52
N GLU A 114 32.92 25.37 -22.57
CA GLU A 114 33.40 24.26 -21.73
C GLU A 114 33.36 24.62 -20.24
N ARG A 115 33.78 25.85 -19.87
CA ARG A 115 33.78 26.32 -18.48
C ARG A 115 32.37 26.37 -17.90
N GLU A 116 31.41 26.94 -18.62
CA GLU A 116 30.01 27.03 -18.18
C GLU A 116 29.37 25.63 -17.99
N ARG A 117 29.69 24.67 -18.86
CA ARG A 117 29.23 23.27 -18.72
C ARG A 117 29.82 22.61 -17.46
N LEU A 118 31.11 22.80 -17.20
CA LEU A 118 31.79 22.27 -16.02
C LEU A 118 31.36 22.98 -14.71
N GLU A 119 31.10 24.29 -14.75
CA GLU A 119 30.53 25.06 -13.64
C GLU A 119 29.12 24.54 -13.27
N ALA A 120 28.28 24.27 -14.27
CA ALA A 120 26.97 23.66 -14.07
C ALA A 120 27.06 22.22 -13.53
N GLU A 121 27.94 21.37 -14.07
CA GLU A 121 28.16 20.01 -13.57
C GLU A 121 28.62 20.02 -12.11
N CYS A 122 29.65 20.82 -11.78
CA CYS A 122 30.11 21.04 -10.41
C CYS A 122 28.96 21.44 -9.47
N ALA A 123 28.12 22.41 -9.86
CA ALA A 123 26.98 22.82 -9.04
C ALA A 123 25.98 21.68 -8.77
N THR A 124 25.71 20.81 -9.76
CA THR A 124 24.86 19.62 -9.55
C THR A 124 25.51 18.57 -8.64
N LEU A 125 26.82 18.38 -8.76
CA LEU A 125 27.59 17.47 -7.91
C LEU A 125 27.67 17.96 -6.46
N GLU A 126 27.84 19.27 -6.25
CA GLU A 126 27.81 19.88 -4.91
C GLU A 126 26.42 19.80 -4.27
N ALA A 127 25.34 20.06 -5.04
CA ALA A 127 23.98 19.85 -4.56
C ALA A 127 23.73 18.38 -4.17
N CYS A 128 24.26 17.43 -4.95
CA CYS A 128 24.22 16.01 -4.60
C CYS A 128 25.04 15.67 -3.35
N ARG A 129 26.26 16.23 -3.21
CA ARG A 129 27.13 16.08 -2.03
C ARG A 129 26.42 16.57 -0.78
N LEU A 130 25.85 17.78 -0.80
CA LEU A 130 25.11 18.36 0.32
C LEU A 130 23.84 17.55 0.66
N ARG A 131 23.13 17.02 -0.34
CA ARG A 131 21.97 16.12 -0.11
C ARG A 131 22.38 14.80 0.56
N LEU A 132 23.52 14.22 0.16
CA LEU A 132 24.06 13.00 0.78
C LEU A 132 24.59 13.27 2.18
N GLN A 133 25.35 14.35 2.37
CA GLN A 133 25.88 14.76 3.66
C GLN A 133 24.76 14.93 4.70
N ARG A 134 23.67 15.64 4.36
CA ARG A 134 22.48 15.77 5.23
C ARG A 134 21.80 14.44 5.58
N ARG A 135 21.96 13.39 4.76
CA ARG A 135 21.49 12.03 5.08
C ARG A 135 22.45 11.31 6.02
N VAL A 136 23.76 11.47 5.84
CA VAL A 136 24.78 10.94 6.75
C VAL A 136 24.66 11.58 8.14
N GLU A 137 24.53 12.91 8.22
CA GLU A 137 24.33 13.66 9.46
C GLU A 137 23.07 13.20 10.22
N LYS A 138 21.93 13.02 9.52
CA LYS A 138 20.71 12.45 10.12
C LYS A 138 20.88 11.01 10.58
N ASN A 139 21.63 10.19 9.83
CA ASN A 139 21.86 8.79 10.17
C ASN A 139 22.89 8.62 11.30
N ALA A 140 23.81 9.56 11.49
CA ALA A 140 24.81 9.53 12.56
C ALA A 140 24.17 9.55 13.95
N PHE A 141 23.01 10.20 14.13
CA PHE A 141 22.24 10.12 15.37
C PHE A 141 21.74 8.69 15.67
N TYR A 142 21.29 7.94 14.66
CA TYR A 142 20.90 6.55 14.86
C TYR A 142 22.10 5.65 15.14
N TRP A 143 23.27 5.97 14.58
CA TRP A 143 24.51 5.24 14.87
C TRP A 143 24.96 5.44 16.33
N THR A 144 25.06 6.69 16.81
CA THR A 144 25.46 6.97 18.20
C THR A 144 24.44 6.46 19.22
N PHE A 145 23.14 6.45 18.88
CA PHE A 145 22.13 5.76 19.66
C PHE A 145 22.35 4.23 19.69
N LEU A 146 22.67 3.60 18.56
CA LEU A 146 22.96 2.16 18.50
C LEU A 146 24.24 1.78 19.26
N GLU A 147 25.28 2.62 19.24
CA GLU A 147 26.48 2.45 20.07
C GLU A 147 26.14 2.52 21.57
N GLN A 148 25.32 3.49 21.99
CA GLN A 148 24.86 3.59 23.39
C GLN A 148 24.05 2.36 23.80
N VAL A 149 23.11 1.90 22.97
CA VAL A 149 22.31 0.69 23.26
C VAL A 149 23.19 -0.56 23.28
N LEU A 150 24.17 -0.69 22.39
CA LEU A 150 25.13 -1.80 22.36
C LEU A 150 25.96 -1.86 23.64
N HIS A 151 26.50 -0.73 24.11
CA HIS A 151 27.23 -0.66 25.39
C HIS A 151 26.35 -1.00 26.60
N LEU A 152 25.10 -0.52 26.63
CA LEU A 152 24.14 -0.83 27.71
C LEU A 152 23.73 -2.31 27.70
N ALA A 153 23.52 -2.88 26.52
CA ALA A 153 23.02 -4.25 26.33
C ALA A 153 24.13 -5.32 26.31
N LYS A 154 25.41 -4.92 26.27
CA LYS A 154 26.60 -5.79 26.30
C LYS A 154 26.69 -6.78 25.13
N TYR A 155 26.49 -6.30 23.91
CA TYR A 155 26.76 -7.05 22.68
C TYR A 155 28.10 -6.61 22.07
N GLU A 156 28.77 -7.48 21.32
CA GLU A 156 30.00 -7.13 20.59
C GLU A 156 29.63 -6.39 19.29
N GLU A 157 28.65 -6.89 18.52
CA GLU A 157 28.21 -6.26 17.27
C GLU A 157 26.77 -5.74 17.27
N VAL A 158 26.56 -4.61 16.56
CA VAL A 158 25.23 -4.08 16.22
C VAL A 158 24.39 -5.10 15.44
N ARG A 159 25.03 -5.97 14.63
CA ARG A 159 24.35 -7.03 13.88
C ARG A 159 23.75 -8.10 14.78
N GLU A 160 24.45 -8.50 15.83
CA GLU A 160 23.98 -9.48 16.82
C GLU A 160 22.79 -8.92 17.61
N LEU A 161 22.91 -7.68 18.08
CA LEU A 161 21.85 -6.95 18.77
C LEU A 161 20.57 -6.88 17.92
N LEU A 162 20.69 -6.47 16.65
CA LEU A 162 19.57 -6.42 15.72
C LEU A 162 19.00 -7.81 15.40
N GLY A 163 19.85 -8.82 15.19
CA GLY A 163 19.42 -10.20 14.99
C GLY A 163 18.65 -10.76 16.18
N ARG A 164 19.08 -10.44 17.41
CA ARG A 164 18.37 -10.80 18.64
C ARG A 164 17.05 -10.05 18.78
N PHE A 165 16.98 -8.76 18.44
CA PHE A 165 15.71 -8.01 18.41
C PHE A 165 14.72 -8.59 17.40
N VAL A 166 15.15 -8.90 16.17
CA VAL A 166 14.29 -9.54 15.15
C VAL A 166 13.80 -10.91 15.63
N THR A 167 14.67 -11.70 16.26
CA THR A 167 14.29 -12.98 16.87
C THR A 167 13.24 -12.78 17.97
N LEU A 168 13.46 -11.82 18.89
CA LEU A 168 12.54 -11.53 19.99
C LEU A 168 11.18 -11.01 19.51
N LEU A 169 11.13 -10.20 18.45
CA LEU A 169 9.88 -9.76 17.82
C LEU A 169 9.12 -10.95 17.23
N SER A 170 9.81 -11.81 16.45
CA SER A 170 9.23 -13.04 15.90
C SER A 170 8.69 -13.97 17.01
N THR A 171 9.45 -14.18 18.09
CA THR A 171 8.98 -14.95 19.26
C THR A 171 7.80 -14.28 19.95
N ARG A 172 7.76 -12.95 20.07
CA ARG A 172 6.63 -12.23 20.69
C ARG A 172 5.37 -12.40 19.84
N ASP A 173 5.46 -12.24 18.53
CA ASP A 173 4.30 -12.36 17.64
C ASP A 173 3.81 -13.82 17.57
N GLN A 174 4.71 -14.81 17.65
CA GLN A 174 4.35 -16.23 17.84
C GLN A 174 3.65 -16.48 19.18
N LEU A 175 4.12 -15.90 20.29
CA LEU A 175 3.47 -16.01 21.60
C LEU A 175 2.06 -15.39 21.55
N GLN A 176 1.90 -14.18 21.01
CA GLN A 176 0.59 -13.53 20.88
C GLN A 176 -0.39 -14.33 20.00
N GLN A 177 0.09 -15.03 18.98
CA GLN A 177 -0.73 -15.96 18.20
C GLN A 177 -1.13 -17.20 19.01
N ASN A 178 -0.20 -17.79 19.77
CA ASN A 178 -0.47 -18.93 20.63
C ASN A 178 -1.44 -18.59 21.76
N ASP A 179 -1.29 -17.42 22.41
CA ASP A 179 -2.19 -16.93 23.45
C ASP A 179 -3.61 -16.79 22.89
N MET A 180 -3.79 -16.18 21.71
CA MET A 180 -5.09 -16.06 21.05
C MET A 180 -5.71 -17.42 20.72
N MET A 181 -4.91 -18.40 20.27
CA MET A 181 -5.36 -19.77 20.02
C MET A 181 -5.74 -20.50 21.32
N MET A 182 -5.01 -20.26 22.41
CA MET A 182 -5.30 -20.83 23.73
C MET A 182 -6.59 -20.25 24.31
N GLU A 183 -6.81 -18.94 24.21
CA GLU A 183 -8.09 -18.33 24.59
C GLU A 183 -9.27 -18.92 23.78
N GLN A 184 -9.09 -19.17 22.48
CA GLN A 184 -10.13 -19.80 21.65
C GLN A 184 -10.39 -21.23 22.11
N ALA A 185 -9.36 -22.02 22.38
CA ALA A 185 -9.49 -23.37 22.92
C ALA A 185 -10.22 -23.38 24.28
N ASP A 186 -9.88 -22.48 25.21
CA ASP A 186 -10.52 -22.41 26.52
C ASP A 186 -11.95 -21.83 26.45
N ARG A 187 -12.27 -20.93 25.52
CA ARG A 187 -13.67 -20.56 25.19
C ARG A 187 -14.47 -21.78 24.73
N HIS A 188 -13.93 -22.61 23.86
CA HIS A 188 -14.59 -23.85 23.42
C HIS A 188 -14.73 -24.88 24.55
N ARG A 189 -13.73 -25.01 25.43
CA ARG A 189 -13.80 -25.90 26.61
C ARG A 189 -14.83 -25.42 27.62
N GLY A 190 -14.94 -24.10 27.87
CA GLY A 190 -15.99 -23.52 28.71
C GLY A 190 -17.40 -23.70 28.14
N ALA A 191 -17.56 -23.55 26.83
CA ALA A 191 -18.82 -23.83 26.14
C ALA A 191 -19.22 -25.33 26.22
N LEU A 192 -18.24 -26.23 26.11
CA LEU A 192 -18.47 -27.68 26.28
C LEU A 192 -18.82 -28.03 27.73
N GLN A 193 -18.11 -27.48 28.72
CA GLN A 193 -18.40 -27.73 30.14
C GLN A 193 -19.80 -27.25 30.51
N THR A 194 -20.16 -26.01 30.16
CA THR A 194 -21.50 -25.48 30.45
C THR A 194 -22.62 -26.26 29.74
N TYR A 195 -22.38 -26.80 28.54
CA TYR A 195 -23.30 -27.73 27.90
C TYR A 195 -23.42 -29.06 28.68
N ILE A 196 -22.31 -29.66 29.11
CA ILE A 196 -22.30 -30.88 29.93
C ILE A 196 -23.07 -30.65 31.24
N ASP A 197 -22.82 -29.55 31.94
CA ASP A 197 -23.50 -29.20 33.20
C ASP A 197 -25.02 -29.06 33.00
N GLN A 198 -25.46 -28.44 31.90
CA GLN A 198 -26.88 -28.35 31.52
C GLN A 198 -27.50 -29.74 31.26
N GLN A 199 -26.79 -30.63 30.56
CA GLN A 199 -27.28 -32.00 30.33
C GLN A 199 -27.34 -32.81 31.64
N CYS A 200 -26.35 -32.66 32.52
CA CYS A 200 -26.33 -33.28 33.84
C CYS A 200 -27.49 -32.81 34.71
N CYS A 201 -27.78 -31.51 34.75
CA CYS A 201 -28.94 -30.95 35.45
C CYS A 201 -30.26 -31.47 34.87
N GLY A 202 -30.40 -31.51 33.53
CA GLY A 202 -31.59 -32.04 32.86
C GLY A 202 -31.80 -33.55 33.07
N LEU A 203 -30.71 -34.32 33.19
CA LEU A 203 -30.76 -35.74 33.54
C LEU A 203 -31.15 -35.93 35.01
N LEU A 204 -30.56 -35.16 35.93
CA LEU A 204 -30.92 -35.18 37.35
C LEU A 204 -32.41 -34.86 37.57
N GLN A 205 -32.94 -33.86 36.86
CA GLN A 205 -34.36 -33.51 36.91
C GLN A 205 -35.26 -34.67 36.43
N LYS A 206 -34.88 -35.36 35.35
CA LYS A 206 -35.61 -36.54 34.84
C LYS A 206 -35.55 -37.71 35.83
N THR A 207 -34.39 -37.96 36.44
CA THR A 207 -34.22 -39.02 37.46
C THR A 207 -35.06 -38.72 38.71
N ASN A 208 -35.12 -37.46 39.16
CA ASN A 208 -35.97 -37.05 40.28
C ASN A 208 -37.47 -37.23 39.95
N LEU A 209 -37.92 -36.85 38.75
CA LEU A 209 -39.29 -37.09 38.30
C LEU A 209 -39.63 -38.58 38.20
N LEU A 210 -38.70 -39.41 37.71
CA LEU A 210 -38.86 -40.86 37.67
C LEU A 210 -38.99 -41.44 39.08
N SER A 211 -38.18 -40.98 40.04
CA SER A 211 -38.27 -41.38 41.45
C SER A 211 -39.59 -40.97 42.10
N GLN A 212 -40.12 -39.78 41.77
CA GLN A 212 -41.45 -39.33 42.21
C GLN A 212 -42.56 -40.24 41.65
N LEU A 213 -42.56 -40.49 40.34
CA LEU A 213 -43.56 -41.35 39.69
C LEU A 213 -43.49 -42.80 40.19
N GLN A 214 -42.30 -43.33 40.46
CA GLN A 214 -42.15 -44.64 41.11
C GLN A 214 -42.74 -44.64 42.52
N THR A 215 -42.48 -43.59 43.31
CA THR A 215 -43.04 -43.46 44.67
C THR A 215 -44.58 -43.37 44.64
N GLU A 216 -45.16 -42.65 43.68
CA GLU A 216 -46.62 -42.62 43.48
C GLU A 216 -47.17 -43.98 43.05
N LEU A 217 -46.50 -44.68 42.13
CA LEU A 217 -46.87 -46.04 41.70
C LEU A 217 -46.87 -47.03 42.88
N ASP A 218 -45.80 -47.02 43.68
CA ASP A 218 -45.64 -47.88 44.85
C ASP A 218 -46.71 -47.58 45.91
N GLN A 219 -47.08 -46.31 46.10
CA GLN A 219 -48.22 -45.93 46.96
C GLN A 219 -49.55 -46.48 46.42
N LYS A 220 -49.83 -46.38 45.11
CA LYS A 220 -51.06 -46.95 44.52
C LYS A 220 -51.10 -48.47 44.60
N HIS A 221 -49.96 -49.15 44.45
CA HIS A 221 -49.88 -50.59 44.70
C HIS A 221 -50.11 -50.94 46.17
N ALA A 222 -49.52 -50.20 47.11
CA ALA A 222 -49.73 -50.41 48.54
C ALA A 222 -51.19 -50.19 48.97
N ASP A 223 -51.86 -49.16 48.46
CA ASP A 223 -53.29 -48.92 48.72
C ASP A 223 -54.17 -49.97 48.05
N THR A 224 -53.85 -50.41 46.83
CA THR A 224 -54.57 -51.51 46.15
C THR A 224 -54.47 -52.80 46.98
N LEU A 225 -53.27 -53.16 47.43
CA LEU A 225 -53.02 -54.33 48.27
C LEU A 225 -53.71 -54.23 49.64
N ARG A 226 -53.81 -53.02 50.23
CA ARG A 226 -54.60 -52.79 51.45
C ARG A 226 -56.08 -53.08 51.21
N TRP A 227 -56.67 -52.51 50.15
CA TRP A 227 -58.08 -52.73 49.83
C TRP A 227 -58.36 -54.20 49.50
N GLU A 228 -57.51 -54.86 48.73
CA GLU A 228 -57.57 -56.29 48.45
C GLU A 228 -57.54 -57.13 49.74
N ASN A 229 -56.65 -56.83 50.69
CA ASN A 229 -56.61 -57.51 51.98
C ASN A 229 -57.88 -57.26 52.82
N THR A 230 -58.41 -56.03 52.85
CA THR A 230 -59.68 -55.77 53.55
C THR A 230 -60.87 -56.46 52.88
N TRP A 231 -60.90 -56.52 51.54
CA TRP A 231 -61.90 -57.26 50.78
C TRP A 231 -61.84 -58.75 51.07
N ASN A 232 -60.65 -59.36 51.02
CA ASN A 232 -60.44 -60.77 51.35
C ASN A 232 -60.84 -61.08 52.80
N HIS A 233 -60.60 -60.16 53.75
CA HIS A 233 -61.09 -60.31 55.12
C HIS A 233 -62.62 -60.23 55.22
N ILE A 234 -63.26 -59.24 54.59
CA ILE A 234 -64.72 -59.12 54.55
C ILE A 234 -65.36 -60.35 53.91
N GLN A 235 -64.83 -60.82 52.78
CA GLN A 235 -65.29 -62.02 52.08
C GLN A 235 -65.12 -63.29 52.95
N THR A 236 -64.00 -63.42 53.65
CA THR A 236 -63.75 -64.55 54.57
C THR A 236 -64.70 -64.52 55.77
N THR A 237 -64.97 -63.35 56.34
CA THR A 237 -65.89 -63.19 57.47
C THR A 237 -67.34 -63.40 57.02
N ALA A 238 -67.76 -62.85 55.88
CA ALA A 238 -69.08 -63.10 55.30
C ALA A 238 -69.29 -64.59 54.97
N ALA A 239 -68.27 -65.31 54.49
CA ALA A 239 -68.33 -66.75 54.28
C ALA A 239 -68.50 -67.53 55.61
N LYS A 240 -67.83 -67.10 56.69
CA LYS A 240 -68.01 -67.67 58.03
C LYS A 240 -69.40 -67.42 58.60
N GLU A 241 -69.91 -66.20 58.52
CA GLU A 241 -71.26 -65.84 58.98
C GLU A 241 -72.34 -66.59 58.16
N THR A 242 -72.15 -66.72 56.84
CA THR A 242 -73.04 -67.51 55.97
C THR A 242 -73.01 -69.00 56.36
N LEU A 243 -71.84 -69.55 56.69
CA LEU A 243 -71.71 -70.92 57.18
C LEU A 243 -72.36 -71.12 58.56
N LEU A 244 -72.15 -70.18 59.49
CA LEU A 244 -72.77 -70.20 60.82
C LEU A 244 -74.30 -70.08 60.73
N LEU A 245 -74.82 -69.18 59.90
CA LEU A 245 -76.25 -69.06 59.63
C LEU A 245 -76.81 -70.36 59.03
N GLY A 246 -76.09 -70.99 58.10
CA GLY A 246 -76.44 -72.32 57.57
C GLY A 246 -76.45 -73.41 58.64
N GLN A 247 -75.46 -73.42 59.54
CA GLN A 247 -75.41 -74.36 60.67
C GLN A 247 -76.55 -74.12 61.67
N ILE A 248 -76.85 -72.87 62.02
CA ILE A 248 -77.97 -72.51 62.90
C ILE A 248 -79.30 -72.94 62.24
N LYS A 249 -79.50 -72.67 60.94
CA LYS A 249 -80.67 -73.16 60.19
C LYS A 249 -80.83 -74.67 60.31
N VAL A 250 -79.78 -75.44 60.03
CA VAL A 250 -79.82 -76.92 60.10
C VAL A 250 -80.05 -77.43 61.52
N VAL A 251 -79.39 -76.84 62.53
CA VAL A 251 -79.55 -77.27 63.94
C VAL A 251 -80.94 -76.93 64.47
N THR A 252 -81.47 -75.74 64.17
CA THR A 252 -82.84 -75.35 64.51
C THR A 252 -83.87 -76.26 63.84
N LEU A 253 -83.72 -76.54 62.54
CA LEU A 253 -84.60 -77.44 61.80
C LEU A 253 -84.61 -78.84 62.41
N ASN A 254 -83.44 -79.38 62.75
CA ASN A 254 -83.31 -80.68 63.42
C ASN A 254 -83.94 -80.69 64.83
N LEU A 255 -83.76 -79.61 65.61
CA LEU A 255 -84.40 -79.46 66.93
C LEU A 255 -85.93 -79.37 66.81
N TYR A 256 -86.43 -78.63 65.82
CA TYR A 256 -87.86 -78.50 65.54
C TYR A 256 -88.48 -79.87 65.18
N HIS A 257 -87.81 -80.65 64.34
CA HIS A 257 -88.21 -82.03 64.02
C HIS A 257 -88.19 -82.94 65.27
N MET A 258 -87.19 -82.84 66.15
CA MET A 258 -87.15 -83.63 67.40
C MET A 258 -88.23 -83.23 68.42
N VAL A 259 -88.71 -81.98 68.38
CA VAL A 259 -89.88 -81.51 69.15
C VAL A 259 -91.21 -82.03 68.57
N GLY A 260 -91.18 -82.79 67.46
CA GLY A 260 -92.36 -83.30 66.76
C GLY A 260 -92.93 -82.35 65.71
N GLY A 261 -92.21 -81.26 65.41
CA GLY A 261 -92.58 -80.29 64.39
C GLY A 261 -92.40 -80.84 62.97
N THR A 262 -93.49 -80.94 62.22
CA THR A 262 -93.48 -81.32 60.81
C THR A 262 -93.27 -80.10 59.91
N THR A 263 -92.36 -80.19 58.94
CA THR A 263 -92.18 -79.18 57.89
C THR A 263 -92.94 -79.58 56.62
N GLY A 264 -93.62 -78.63 55.96
CA GLY A 264 -94.33 -78.86 54.70
C GLY A 264 -95.76 -79.44 54.83
N GLN A 265 -96.36 -79.37 56.02
CA GLN A 265 -97.79 -79.66 56.26
C GLN A 265 -98.52 -78.37 56.67
N GLU A 266 -99.86 -78.34 56.58
CA GLU A 266 -100.67 -77.11 56.72
C GLU A 266 -100.57 -76.41 58.10
N GLU A 267 -100.21 -77.14 59.17
CA GLU A 267 -99.94 -76.59 60.51
C GLU A 267 -98.43 -76.47 60.84
N GLY A 268 -97.57 -76.86 59.89
CA GLY A 268 -96.12 -76.88 59.99
C GLY A 268 -95.47 -75.53 59.74
N VAL A 269 -94.26 -75.32 60.29
CA VAL A 269 -93.46 -74.12 59.98
C VAL A 269 -92.69 -74.32 58.66
N SER A 270 -92.41 -73.23 57.94
CA SER A 270 -91.58 -73.25 56.74
C SER A 270 -90.14 -73.64 57.06
N ILE A 271 -89.46 -74.36 56.15
CA ILE A 271 -88.07 -74.82 56.31
C ILE A 271 -87.10 -73.64 56.45
N ASP A 272 -87.34 -72.54 55.74
CA ASP A 272 -86.49 -71.35 55.77
C ASP A 272 -86.79 -70.37 56.92
N ASP A 273 -87.95 -70.49 57.58
CA ASP A 273 -88.34 -69.63 58.70
C ASP A 273 -87.78 -70.16 60.03
N THR A 274 -86.53 -69.79 60.28
CA THR A 274 -85.79 -70.19 61.48
C THR A 274 -86.34 -69.54 62.75
N VAL A 275 -87.06 -68.43 62.65
CA VAL A 275 -87.58 -67.70 63.81
C VAL A 275 -88.81 -68.42 64.35
N ALA A 276 -89.80 -68.69 63.50
CA ALA A 276 -91.00 -69.44 63.91
C ALA A 276 -90.68 -70.90 64.34
N GLN A 277 -89.60 -71.50 63.82
CA GLN A 277 -89.09 -72.79 64.33
C GLN A 277 -88.57 -72.65 65.78
N LEU A 278 -87.74 -71.64 66.06
CA LEU A 278 -87.23 -71.37 67.42
C LEU A 278 -88.36 -71.03 68.39
N GLU A 279 -89.38 -70.29 67.97
CA GLU A 279 -90.55 -69.98 68.80
C GLU A 279 -91.33 -71.25 69.21
N LYS A 280 -91.58 -72.19 68.27
CA LYS A 280 -92.21 -73.47 68.61
C LYS A 280 -91.33 -74.35 69.52
N ILE A 281 -90.00 -74.34 69.34
CA ILE A 281 -89.05 -75.01 70.26
C ILE A 281 -89.09 -74.36 71.65
N GLN A 282 -89.12 -73.03 71.73
CA GLN A 282 -89.18 -72.28 72.99
C GLN A 282 -90.48 -72.56 73.74
N LEU A 283 -91.63 -72.56 73.06
CA LEU A 283 -92.93 -72.90 73.65
C LEU A 283 -92.89 -74.32 74.25
N PHE A 284 -92.38 -75.31 73.52
CA PHE A 284 -92.23 -76.67 74.04
C PHE A 284 -91.32 -76.73 75.29
N ILE A 285 -90.21 -75.99 75.32
CA ILE A 285 -89.32 -75.93 76.50
C ILE A 285 -90.01 -75.21 77.68
N GLN A 286 -90.81 -74.18 77.42
CA GLN A 286 -91.61 -73.49 78.42
C GLN A 286 -92.71 -74.41 78.99
N ASP A 287 -93.42 -75.17 78.15
CA ASP A 287 -94.41 -76.16 78.58
C ASP A 287 -93.78 -77.28 79.41
N GLN A 288 -92.66 -77.87 78.95
CA GLN A 288 -91.95 -78.91 79.69
C GLN A 288 -91.41 -78.40 81.03
N SER A 289 -90.89 -77.18 81.10
CA SER A 289 -90.42 -76.59 82.37
C SER A 289 -91.59 -76.18 83.29
N ALA A 290 -92.74 -75.78 82.74
CA ALA A 290 -93.98 -75.60 83.49
C ALA A 290 -94.48 -76.94 84.08
N ILE A 291 -94.46 -78.03 83.31
CA ILE A 291 -94.80 -79.38 83.79
C ILE A 291 -93.86 -79.80 84.94
N VAL A 292 -92.53 -79.63 84.77
CA VAL A 292 -91.53 -79.97 85.79
C VAL A 292 -91.65 -79.11 87.05
N ASN A 293 -92.10 -77.86 86.95
CA ASN A 293 -92.35 -77.01 88.13
C ASN A 293 -93.68 -77.36 88.83
N ASN A 294 -94.77 -77.62 88.08
CA ASN A 294 -96.02 -78.10 88.67
C ASN A 294 -95.84 -79.44 89.40
N LEU A 295 -94.95 -80.32 88.91
CA LEU A 295 -94.57 -81.57 89.58
C LEU A 295 -93.87 -81.40 90.94
N LYS A 296 -93.48 -80.18 91.36
CA LYS A 296 -92.85 -79.92 92.67
C LYS A 296 -93.81 -79.51 93.78
N GLU A 297 -95.06 -79.15 93.47
CA GLU A 297 -95.94 -78.43 94.43
C GLU A 297 -97.14 -79.23 94.98
N SER A 298 -97.14 -80.57 94.87
CA SER A 298 -98.22 -81.44 95.40
C SER A 298 -97.71 -82.58 96.33
N PRO A 299 -98.09 -82.63 97.62
CA PRO A 299 -97.60 -83.63 98.59
C PRO A 299 -98.65 -84.65 99.09
N SER A 300 -98.20 -85.86 99.48
CA SER A 300 -98.97 -86.84 100.28
C SER A 300 -98.08 -87.67 101.22
N LYS A 301 -98.64 -88.22 102.32
CA LYS A 301 -97.88 -88.90 103.42
C LYS A 301 -98.32 -90.41 103.62
N PRO A 302 -98.16 -91.10 104.78
CA PRO A 302 -97.25 -92.27 104.84
C PRO A 302 -97.81 -93.56 105.51
N THR A 303 -97.05 -94.66 105.54
CA THR A 303 -97.29 -95.82 106.46
C THR A 303 -96.02 -96.64 106.77
N THR A 304 -96.08 -97.50 107.81
CA THR A 304 -95.03 -98.49 108.21
C THR A 304 -95.71 -99.86 108.49
N LYS A 305 -95.12 -100.99 108.94
CA LYS A 305 -93.94 -101.38 109.77
C LYS A 305 -93.77 -102.93 109.59
N ALA A 306 -92.90 -103.76 110.20
CA ALA A 306 -91.78 -103.69 111.16
C ALA A 306 -90.95 -105.01 111.10
N SER A 307 -89.68 -105.01 111.54
CA SER A 307 -88.92 -106.19 112.05
C SER A 307 -88.56 -107.31 111.02
N LEU A 308 -87.52 -108.14 111.18
CA LEU A 308 -86.92 -108.72 112.41
C LEU A 308 -85.50 -109.30 112.13
N LYS A 309 -84.69 -109.43 113.20
CA LYS A 309 -83.27 -109.85 113.27
C LYS A 309 -82.24 -108.83 112.78
#